data_AF-A0A177EIA3-F1
#
_entry.id   AF-A0A177EIA3-F1
#
_cell.length_a   1.000
_cell.length_b   1.000
_cell.length_c   1.000
_cell.angle_alpha   90.00
_cell.angle_beta   90.00
_cell.angle_gamma   90.00
#
_symmetry.space_group_name_H-M   'P 1'
#
loop_
_entity.id
_entity.type
_entity.pdbx_description
1 polymer ?
#
loop_
_entity_poly.entity_id
_entity_poly.type
_entity_poly.pdbx_seq_one_letter_code
_entity_poly.pdbx_strand_id
1 'polypeptide(L)'
;MARNAQTKAPGPRDWAQMRQGKREVREDPTNFIKIGTALHPVKNTDLIVIKLSEGVVPYFSAGIYGEGNRRIASVHEVFGKFDDNVFCSIRIEDKLQASAFPTGAVFRADKFKCLDFDRVKGASKVATPTSAPRQPRAGAPAINRARSSKFRTHTANDKVRRYAESQISQNKRDARNPNNRAQMVNRTIEKKGSYVKINRRTTFTD
;
A
#
# COMPACT_ATOMS: atom_id res chain seq x y z
N MET A 1 -18.92 -38.68 39.48
CA MET A 1 -19.81 -37.75 38.72
C MET A 1 -18.93 -36.82 37.88
N ALA A 2 -18.74 -37.14 36.60
CA ALA A 2 -17.86 -36.42 35.69
C ALA A 2 -18.61 -35.29 34.96
N ARG A 3 -17.98 -34.11 34.86
CA ARG A 3 -18.48 -32.91 34.18
C ARG A 3 -18.40 -33.09 32.67
N ASN A 4 -19.49 -32.82 31.94
CA ASN A 4 -19.53 -32.87 30.48
C ASN A 4 -19.42 -31.44 29.92
N ALA A 5 -18.28 -31.11 29.30
CA ALA A 5 -18.03 -29.81 28.68
C ALA A 5 -18.31 -29.90 27.17
N GLN A 6 -19.40 -29.29 26.73
CA GLN A 6 -19.80 -29.25 25.32
C GLN A 6 -18.99 -28.17 24.57
N THR A 7 -18.06 -28.57 23.72
CA THR A 7 -17.28 -27.67 22.86
C THR A 7 -18.07 -27.33 21.59
N LYS A 8 -18.58 -26.10 21.49
CA LYS A 8 -19.22 -25.57 20.28
C LYS A 8 -18.16 -25.25 19.22
N ALA A 9 -18.27 -25.84 18.04
CA ALA A 9 -17.39 -25.51 16.91
C ALA A 9 -17.59 -24.06 16.44
N PRO A 10 -16.53 -23.32 16.08
CA PRO A 10 -16.66 -21.95 15.59
C PRO A 10 -17.26 -21.96 14.18
N GLY A 11 -18.33 -21.19 13.99
CA GLY A 11 -19.04 -21.06 12.71
C GLY A 11 -18.20 -20.42 11.59
N PRO A 12 -18.71 -20.42 10.35
CA PRO A 12 -17.99 -19.91 9.17
C PRO A 12 -17.64 -18.43 9.35
N ARG A 13 -16.36 -18.10 9.13
CA ARG A 13 -15.84 -16.73 9.24
C ARG A 13 -16.37 -15.88 8.10
N ASP A 14 -17.28 -14.96 8.42
CA ASP A 14 -17.94 -14.07 7.46
C ASP A 14 -16.99 -12.94 7.03
N TRP A 15 -16.46 -13.06 5.82
CA TRP A 15 -15.47 -12.13 5.23
C TRP A 15 -16.10 -10.78 4.85
N ALA A 16 -17.42 -10.70 4.72
CA ALA A 16 -18.12 -9.47 4.34
C ALA A 16 -18.12 -8.42 5.48
N GLN A 17 -18.18 -8.88 6.73
CA GLN A 17 -18.27 -8.00 7.91
C GLN A 17 -16.94 -7.31 8.25
N MET A 18 -15.80 -7.91 7.87
CA MET A 18 -14.47 -7.30 8.08
C MET A 18 -14.15 -6.21 7.05
N ARG A 19 -14.76 -6.26 5.85
CA ARG A 19 -14.50 -5.29 4.78
C ARG A 19 -15.20 -3.94 5.02
N GLN A 20 -16.21 -3.93 5.89
CA GLN A 20 -16.91 -2.73 6.35
C GLN A 20 -16.22 -2.06 7.56
N GLY A 21 -15.09 -2.59 8.01
CA GLY A 21 -14.27 -2.02 9.09
C GLY A 21 -13.38 -0.87 8.65
N LYS A 22 -13.77 -0.06 7.65
CA LYS A 22 -13.15 1.26 7.48
C LYS A 22 -13.69 2.14 8.60
N ARG A 23 -13.29 1.86 9.85
CA ARG A 23 -13.36 2.84 10.92
C ARG A 23 -12.67 4.05 10.35
N GLU A 24 -13.42 5.10 10.05
CA GLU A 24 -12.83 6.43 10.04
C GLU A 24 -12.22 6.56 11.43
N VAL A 25 -10.91 6.34 11.51
CA VAL A 25 -10.16 6.51 12.74
C VAL A 25 -10.28 7.99 13.01
N ARG A 26 -11.28 8.35 13.83
CA ARG A 26 -11.43 9.70 14.37
C ARG A 26 -10.09 10.02 15.00
N GLU A 27 -9.42 11.04 14.47
CA GLU A 27 -8.12 11.47 14.96
C GLU A 27 -8.29 11.86 16.44
N ASP A 28 -7.60 11.12 17.31
CA ASP A 28 -7.67 11.31 18.76
C ASP A 28 -6.55 12.25 19.18
N PRO A 29 -6.85 13.40 19.81
CA PRO A 29 -5.84 14.35 20.27
C PRO A 29 -4.76 13.72 21.17
N THR A 30 -5.07 12.62 21.85
CA THR A 30 -4.12 11.88 22.70
C THR A 30 -2.97 11.26 21.90
N ASN A 31 -3.19 10.98 20.61
CA ASN A 31 -2.22 10.35 19.71
C ASN A 31 -1.39 11.37 18.91
N PHE A 32 -1.54 12.67 19.19
CA PHE A 32 -0.83 13.70 18.45
C PHE A 32 0.65 13.73 18.81
N ILE A 33 1.50 13.61 17.79
CA ILE A 33 2.95 13.74 17.89
C ILE A 33 3.40 15.03 17.24
N LYS A 34 4.49 15.61 17.76
CA LYS A 34 5.16 16.76 17.13
C LYS A 34 5.76 16.31 15.80
N ILE A 35 5.45 17.04 14.74
CA ILE A 35 5.97 16.74 13.40
C ILE A 35 7.03 17.73 12.93
N GLY A 36 7.03 18.97 13.43
CA GLY A 36 7.92 19.99 12.89
C GLY A 36 7.59 21.40 13.34
N THR A 37 8.34 22.36 12.78
CA THR A 37 8.22 23.79 13.08
C THR A 37 8.06 24.63 11.81
N ALA A 38 7.24 25.68 11.85
CA ALA A 38 7.11 26.65 10.76
C ALA A 38 8.45 27.29 10.42
N LEU A 39 8.74 27.41 9.12
CA LEU A 39 9.84 28.21 8.59
C LEU A 39 9.31 29.55 8.09
N HIS A 40 8.53 29.53 7.02
CA HIS A 40 7.96 30.72 6.42
C HIS A 40 6.65 30.41 5.66
N PRO A 41 5.72 31.38 5.59
CA PRO A 41 4.58 31.30 4.69
C PRO A 41 5.03 31.49 3.23
N VAL A 42 4.38 30.80 2.30
CA VAL A 42 4.66 30.92 0.86
C VAL A 42 3.86 32.11 0.30
N LYS A 43 4.55 33.01 -0.39
CA LYS A 43 3.95 34.25 -0.92
C LYS A 43 2.75 33.95 -1.83
N ASN A 44 1.69 34.74 -1.68
CA ASN A 44 0.48 34.69 -2.51
C ASN A 44 -0.24 33.32 -2.53
N THR A 45 -0.08 32.51 -1.49
CA THR A 45 -0.73 31.20 -1.36
C THR A 45 -1.07 30.90 0.11
N ASP A 46 -1.95 29.93 0.33
CA ASP A 46 -2.32 29.46 1.68
C ASP A 46 -1.39 28.35 2.20
N LEU A 47 -0.14 28.31 1.71
CA LEU A 47 0.84 27.29 2.07
C LEU A 47 1.84 27.83 3.10
N ILE A 48 2.21 26.98 4.05
CA ILE A 48 3.34 27.21 4.97
C ILE A 48 4.34 26.09 4.79
N VAL A 49 5.63 26.45 4.74
CA VAL A 49 6.71 25.46 4.78
C VAL A 49 7.05 25.16 6.23
N ILE A 50 6.99 23.88 6.59
CA ILE A 50 7.44 23.37 7.89
C ILE A 50 8.69 22.54 7.71
N LYS A 51 9.65 22.68 8.64
CA LYS A 51 10.78 21.76 8.79
C LYS A 51 10.31 20.57 9.63
N LEU A 52 10.42 19.36 9.08
CA LEU A 52 10.04 18.16 9.80
C LEU A 52 11.08 17.81 10.86
N SER A 53 10.62 17.28 11.98
CA SER A 53 11.48 16.67 13.00
C SER A 53 12.00 15.31 12.52
N GLU A 54 13.19 14.94 12.99
CA GLU A 54 13.81 13.65 12.69
C GLU A 54 12.87 12.48 13.06
N GLY A 55 12.88 11.43 12.24
CA GLY A 55 12.18 10.17 12.52
C GLY A 55 10.79 10.01 11.88
N VAL A 56 10.09 11.09 11.52
CA VAL A 56 8.66 11.01 11.14
C VAL A 56 8.29 11.81 9.88
N VAL A 57 7.51 11.20 9.00
CA VAL A 57 6.93 11.79 7.78
C VAL A 57 5.41 11.64 7.78
N PRO A 58 4.62 12.74 7.72
CA PRO A 58 3.17 12.63 7.68
C PRO A 58 2.66 12.14 6.30
N TYR A 59 1.48 11.52 6.29
CA TYR A 59 0.78 11.18 5.04
C TYR A 59 0.31 12.42 4.29
N PHE A 60 0.20 12.30 2.97
CA PHE A 60 -0.49 13.29 2.15
C PHE A 60 -1.93 13.50 2.65
N SER A 61 -2.36 14.75 2.69
CA SER A 61 -3.66 15.19 3.18
C SER A 61 -3.96 14.88 4.65
N ALA A 62 -2.97 14.45 5.44
CA ALA A 62 -3.12 14.27 6.88
C ALA A 62 -3.56 15.56 7.58
N GLY A 63 -4.36 15.44 8.64
CA GLY A 63 -4.73 16.57 9.48
C GLY A 63 -3.54 17.11 10.26
N ILE A 64 -3.38 18.43 10.24
CA ILE A 64 -2.33 19.14 10.96
C ILE A 64 -2.97 20.04 12.01
N TYR A 65 -2.38 20.01 13.20
CA TYR A 65 -2.89 20.62 14.42
C TYR A 65 -1.83 21.56 15.01
N GLY A 66 -2.27 22.70 15.53
CA GLY A 66 -1.43 23.60 16.33
C GLY A 66 -1.41 23.16 17.80
N GLU A 67 -1.39 24.12 18.72
CA GLU A 67 -1.50 23.86 20.18
C GLU A 67 -2.89 23.38 20.62
N GLY A 68 -3.94 23.74 19.87
CA GLY A 68 -5.30 23.25 20.11
C GLY A 68 -5.58 21.89 19.46
N ASN A 69 -6.77 21.35 19.75
CA ASN A 69 -7.27 20.09 19.18
C ASN A 69 -8.03 20.28 17.84
N ARG A 70 -8.11 21.53 17.38
CA ARG A 70 -8.75 21.87 16.10
C ARG A 70 -7.75 21.68 14.97
N ARG A 71 -8.19 21.03 13.90
CA ARG A 71 -7.44 20.96 12.64
C ARG A 71 -7.29 22.37 12.06
N ILE A 72 -6.06 22.73 11.70
CA ILE A 72 -5.72 24.05 11.14
C ILE A 72 -5.24 23.96 9.70
N ALA A 73 -4.71 22.81 9.30
CA ALA A 73 -4.13 22.62 7.98
C ALA A 73 -4.18 21.15 7.54
N SER A 74 -3.80 20.94 6.28
CA SER A 74 -3.63 19.63 5.66
C SER A 74 -2.28 19.52 4.97
N VAL A 75 -1.67 18.33 4.96
CA VAL A 75 -0.40 18.11 4.25
C VAL A 75 -0.63 18.17 2.74
N HIS A 76 0.15 19.00 2.04
CA HIS A 76 0.11 19.12 0.59
C HIS A 76 1.23 18.33 -0.07
N GLU A 77 2.48 18.63 0.30
CA GLU A 77 3.67 18.04 -0.32
C GLU A 77 4.80 17.84 0.68
N VAL A 78 5.52 16.73 0.57
CA VAL A 78 6.73 16.45 1.34
C VAL A 78 7.91 16.45 0.38
N PHE A 79 8.96 17.21 0.69
CA PHE A 79 10.12 17.42 -0.18
C PHE A 79 11.40 17.61 0.64
N GLY A 80 12.55 17.73 -0.03
CA GLY A 80 13.86 17.88 0.59
C GLY A 80 14.70 16.60 0.58
N LYS A 81 15.86 16.65 1.25
CA LYS A 81 16.81 15.53 1.32
C LYS A 81 16.55 14.71 2.59
N PHE A 82 16.45 13.40 2.44
CA PHE A 82 16.09 12.47 3.52
C PHE A 82 17.08 12.37 4.69
N ASP A 83 18.30 12.88 4.53
CA ASP A 83 19.35 12.72 5.55
C ASP A 83 19.34 13.85 6.57
N ASP A 84 19.19 15.10 6.13
CA ASP A 84 19.36 16.26 7.02
C ASP A 84 18.18 17.24 7.02
N ASN A 85 17.44 17.33 5.91
CA ASN A 85 16.54 18.46 5.66
C ASN A 85 15.32 18.01 4.87
N VAL A 86 14.32 17.51 5.59
CA VAL A 86 13.02 17.17 5.05
C VAL A 86 12.02 18.24 5.46
N PHE A 87 11.29 18.73 4.47
CA PHE A 87 10.32 19.78 4.60
C PHE A 87 8.95 19.28 4.15
N CYS A 88 7.92 19.94 4.65
CA CYS A 88 6.56 19.69 4.23
C CYS A 88 5.89 21.04 3.95
N SER A 89 5.15 21.14 2.86
CA SER A 89 4.19 22.22 2.66
C SER A 89 2.85 21.79 3.25
N ILE A 90 2.28 22.62 4.11
CA ILE A 90 0.95 22.44 4.65
C ILE A 90 0.03 23.50 4.06
N ARG A 91 -1.18 23.11 3.68
CA ARG A 91 -2.24 24.01 3.22
C ARG A 91 -3.13 24.36 4.40
N ILE A 92 -3.18 25.64 4.73
CA ILE A 92 -4.04 26.18 5.78
C ILE A 92 -5.51 26.08 5.34
N GLU A 93 -6.41 25.78 6.27
CA GLU A 93 -7.85 25.80 5.98
C GLU A 93 -8.39 27.23 5.86
N ASP A 94 -9.34 27.45 4.94
CA ASP A 94 -9.88 28.74 4.45
C ASP A 94 -10.25 29.82 5.49
N LYS A 95 -10.37 29.45 6.77
CA LYS A 95 -10.71 30.39 7.87
C LYS A 95 -9.49 30.99 8.57
N LEU A 96 -8.27 30.59 8.20
CA LEU A 96 -7.02 31.01 8.83
C LEU A 96 -6.05 31.54 7.77
N GLN A 97 -5.27 32.56 8.12
CA GLN A 97 -4.24 33.10 7.23
C GLN A 97 -2.89 32.45 7.50
N ALA A 98 -2.12 32.16 6.45
CA ALA A 98 -0.78 31.60 6.57
C ALA A 98 0.20 32.51 7.35
N SER A 99 0.00 33.84 7.26
CA SER A 99 0.78 34.86 7.99
C SER A 99 0.56 34.87 9.50
N ALA A 100 -0.50 34.22 10.00
CA ALA A 100 -0.80 34.20 11.44
C ALA A 100 0.16 33.31 12.25
N PHE A 101 0.93 32.46 11.58
CA PHE A 101 1.84 31.51 12.24
C PHE A 101 3.28 32.03 12.18
N PRO A 102 3.90 32.38 13.33
CA PRO A 102 5.28 32.83 13.35
C PRO A 102 6.24 31.69 13.02
N THR A 103 7.43 32.05 12.54
CA THR A 103 8.54 31.12 12.40
C THR A 103 8.83 30.46 13.76
N GLY A 104 8.98 29.14 13.76
CA GLY A 104 9.16 28.34 14.97
C GLY A 104 7.87 27.76 15.57
N ALA A 105 6.68 28.15 15.08
CA ALA A 105 5.42 27.58 15.54
C ALA A 105 5.42 26.05 15.40
N VAL A 106 4.98 25.34 16.44
CA VAL A 106 5.03 23.88 16.51
C VAL A 106 3.75 23.28 15.94
N PHE A 107 3.90 22.32 15.03
CA PHE A 107 2.80 21.56 14.45
C PHE A 107 2.80 20.11 14.92
N ARG A 108 1.60 19.55 15.01
CA ARG A 108 1.32 18.18 15.42
C ARG A 108 0.44 17.46 14.41
N ALA A 109 0.55 16.15 14.36
CA ALA A 109 -0.32 15.27 13.58
C ALA A 109 -0.60 13.98 14.34
N ASP A 110 -1.66 13.27 13.96
CA ASP A 110 -1.94 11.93 14.50
C ASP A 110 -0.82 10.96 14.13
N LYS A 111 -0.27 10.26 15.14
CA LYS A 111 0.74 9.21 14.99
C LYS A 111 0.35 8.17 13.93
N PHE A 112 -0.93 7.80 13.81
CA PHE A 112 -1.39 6.80 12.84
C PHE A 112 -1.45 7.33 11.40
N LYS A 113 -1.33 8.64 11.22
CA LYS A 113 -1.23 9.34 9.94
C LYS A 113 0.20 9.72 9.60
N CYS A 114 1.17 9.12 10.28
CA CYS A 114 2.58 9.32 10.05
C CYS A 114 3.29 7.99 9.71
N LEU A 115 4.42 8.12 9.02
CA LEU A 115 5.34 7.06 8.67
C LEU A 115 6.70 7.32 9.30
N ASP A 116 7.39 6.25 9.69
CA ASP A 116 8.80 6.33 10.06
C ASP A 116 9.68 6.53 8.82
N PHE A 117 10.77 7.28 8.94
CA PHE A 117 11.69 7.55 7.82
C PHE A 117 12.23 6.28 7.17
N ASP A 118 12.53 5.24 7.95
CA ASP A 118 13.03 3.96 7.44
C ASP A 118 12.05 3.34 6.43
N ARG A 119 10.74 3.50 6.67
CA ARG A 119 9.71 3.00 5.78
C ARG A 119 9.66 3.78 4.47
N VAL A 120 9.96 5.08 4.51
CA VAL A 120 10.02 5.94 3.32
C VAL A 120 11.32 5.70 2.53
N LYS A 121 12.45 5.43 3.20
CA LYS A 121 13.74 5.06 2.58
C LYS A 121 13.73 3.67 1.92
N GLY A 122 12.62 2.93 2.01
CA GLY A 122 12.49 1.61 1.39
C GLY A 122 13.17 0.50 2.20
N ALA A 123 13.46 0.71 3.49
CA ALA A 123 13.92 -0.33 4.41
C ALA A 123 12.78 -1.33 4.63
N SER A 124 12.61 -2.20 3.65
CA SER A 124 11.63 -3.27 3.60
C SER A 124 12.06 -4.37 4.54
N LYS A 125 12.00 -4.14 5.86
CA LYS A 125 11.99 -5.23 6.84
C LYS A 125 10.55 -5.62 7.16
N VAL A 126 9.78 -5.91 6.12
CA VAL A 126 8.77 -6.97 6.27
C VAL A 126 9.57 -8.26 6.31
N ALA A 127 10.20 -8.53 7.46
CA ALA A 127 10.38 -9.89 7.87
C ALA A 127 8.95 -10.44 7.92
N THR A 128 8.55 -11.18 6.89
CA THR A 128 7.52 -12.19 7.10
C THR A 128 7.90 -12.87 8.42
N PRO A 129 6.97 -13.06 9.38
CA PRO A 129 7.29 -13.89 10.51
C PRO A 129 7.71 -15.22 9.91
N THR A 130 9.03 -15.46 9.86
CA THR A 130 9.57 -16.79 9.67
C THR A 130 9.15 -17.44 10.96
N SER A 131 7.94 -18.00 10.92
CA SER A 131 7.49 -18.90 11.95
C SER A 131 8.58 -19.94 12.02
N ALA A 132 9.37 -19.92 13.09
CA ALA A 132 10.33 -20.97 13.35
C ALA A 132 9.61 -22.30 13.10
N PRO A 133 10.21 -23.27 12.38
CA PRO A 133 9.55 -24.54 12.11
C PRO A 133 9.14 -25.14 13.45
N ARG A 134 7.83 -25.13 13.71
CA ARG A 134 7.24 -25.64 14.95
C ARG A 134 7.68 -27.09 15.06
N GLN A 135 8.50 -27.41 16.06
CA GLN A 135 8.99 -28.77 16.24
C GLN A 135 7.80 -29.74 16.25
N PRO A 136 7.88 -30.87 15.52
CA PRO A 136 6.81 -31.84 15.50
C PRO A 136 6.59 -32.33 16.93
N ARG A 137 5.35 -32.20 17.40
CA ARG A 137 4.92 -32.71 18.70
C ARG A 137 5.09 -34.23 18.66
N ALA A 138 5.81 -34.79 19.63
CA ALA A 138 6.04 -36.23 19.73
C ALA A 138 4.70 -36.98 19.75
N GLY A 139 4.56 -38.00 18.89
CA GLY A 139 3.41 -38.90 18.87
C GLY A 139 2.47 -38.82 17.64
N ALA A 140 2.74 -37.98 16.64
CA ALA A 140 1.98 -38.03 15.39
C ALA A 140 2.53 -39.13 14.45
N PRO A 141 1.66 -39.98 13.85
CA PRO A 141 2.11 -41.03 12.94
C PRO A 141 2.87 -40.42 11.76
N ALA A 142 4.02 -41.02 11.43
CA ALA A 142 4.88 -40.61 10.32
C ALA A 142 4.18 -40.88 8.98
N ILE A 143 3.38 -39.92 8.51
CA ILE A 143 2.87 -39.93 7.14
C ILE A 143 4.08 -39.67 6.23
N ASN A 144 4.44 -40.67 5.43
CA ASN A 144 5.52 -40.65 4.44
C ASN A 144 5.45 -39.39 3.55
N ARG A 145 6.17 -38.33 3.94
CA ARG A 145 6.30 -37.05 3.21
C ARG A 145 7.24 -37.11 2.01
N ALA A 146 7.78 -38.28 1.66
CA ALA A 146 8.73 -38.43 0.56
C ALA A 146 8.08 -38.42 -0.86
N ARG A 147 6.73 -38.39 -0.96
CA ARG A 147 6.04 -38.39 -2.27
C ARG A 147 5.26 -37.11 -2.61
N SER A 148 5.28 -36.08 -1.77
CA SER A 148 4.37 -34.92 -1.92
C SER A 148 5.07 -33.56 -1.77
N SER A 149 6.10 -33.31 -2.59
CA SER A 149 6.69 -31.97 -2.76
C SER A 149 6.11 -31.20 -3.94
N LYS A 150 5.15 -31.76 -4.70
CA LYS A 150 4.59 -31.10 -5.88
C LYS A 150 3.27 -30.35 -5.66
N PHE A 151 2.58 -30.53 -4.54
CA PHE A 151 1.26 -29.90 -4.33
C PHE A 151 1.05 -29.47 -2.87
N ARG A 152 1.74 -28.40 -2.48
CA ARG A 152 1.21 -27.46 -1.48
C ARG A 152 1.01 -26.10 -2.13
N THR A 153 0.16 -26.10 -3.14
CA THR A 153 -0.42 -24.90 -3.70
C THR A 153 -1.76 -24.67 -3.01
N HIS A 154 -1.99 -23.41 -2.62
CA HIS A 154 -3.27 -22.93 -2.13
C HIS A 154 -4.35 -23.34 -3.15
N THR A 155 -5.42 -24.02 -2.74
CA THR A 155 -6.46 -24.58 -3.65
C THR A 155 -7.09 -23.54 -4.59
N ALA A 156 -7.06 -22.25 -4.22
CA ALA A 156 -7.48 -21.15 -5.07
C ALA A 156 -6.52 -20.87 -6.25
N ASN A 157 -5.21 -21.12 -6.06
CA ASN A 157 -4.18 -20.91 -7.09
C ASN A 157 -4.07 -22.10 -8.06
N ASP A 158 -4.57 -23.28 -7.69
CA ASP A 158 -4.53 -24.47 -8.57
C ASP A 158 -5.41 -24.32 -9.81
N LYS A 159 -6.57 -23.66 -9.69
CA LYS A 159 -7.44 -23.40 -10.85
C LYS A 159 -6.77 -22.47 -11.86
N VAL A 160 -6.15 -21.39 -11.37
CA VAL A 160 -5.41 -20.42 -12.19
C VAL A 160 -4.21 -21.08 -12.85
N ARG A 161 -3.46 -21.90 -12.10
CA ARG A 161 -2.31 -22.63 -12.63
C ARG A 161 -2.70 -23.66 -13.68
N ARG A 162 -3.72 -24.47 -13.44
CA ARG A 162 -4.23 -25.45 -14.42
C ARG A 162 -4.75 -24.75 -15.67
N TYR A 163 -5.42 -23.61 -15.52
CA TYR A 163 -5.87 -22.83 -16.66
C TYR A 163 -4.68 -22.28 -17.47
N ALA A 164 -3.69 -21.69 -16.82
CA ALA A 164 -2.47 -21.20 -17.48
C ALA A 164 -1.70 -22.33 -18.18
N GLU A 165 -1.53 -23.48 -17.52
CA GLU A 165 -0.88 -24.67 -18.09
C GLU A 165 -1.67 -25.25 -19.28
N SER A 166 -3.00 -25.19 -19.24
CA SER A 166 -3.89 -25.57 -20.35
C SER A 166 -3.71 -24.64 -21.57
N GLN A 167 -3.70 -23.32 -21.36
CA GLN A 167 -3.49 -22.33 -22.41
C GLN A 167 -2.10 -22.50 -23.08
N ILE A 168 -1.05 -22.70 -22.27
CA ILE A 168 0.31 -22.92 -22.78
C ILE A 168 0.37 -24.23 -23.59
N SER A 169 -0.31 -25.29 -23.15
CA SER A 169 -0.32 -26.58 -23.82
C SER A 169 -1.16 -26.61 -25.10
N GLN A 170 -2.22 -25.80 -25.18
CA GLN A 170 -2.97 -25.58 -26.42
C GLN A 170 -2.12 -24.80 -27.42
N ASN A 171 -1.52 -23.67 -27.01
CA ASN A 171 -0.65 -22.87 -27.88
C ASN A 171 0.54 -23.66 -28.43
N LYS A 172 1.15 -24.55 -27.62
CA LYS A 172 2.24 -25.43 -28.08
C LYS A 172 1.78 -26.50 -29.06
N ARG A 173 0.55 -27.01 -28.93
CA ARG A 173 -0.04 -27.97 -29.88
C ARG A 173 -0.38 -27.27 -31.20
N ASP A 174 -0.99 -26.10 -31.13
CA ASP A 174 -1.36 -25.31 -32.31
C ASP A 174 -0.14 -24.79 -33.08
N ALA A 175 0.95 -24.46 -32.37
CA ALA A 175 2.22 -24.07 -33.02
C ALA A 175 2.93 -25.23 -33.74
N ARG A 176 2.64 -26.49 -33.37
CA ARG A 176 3.19 -27.68 -34.06
C ARG A 176 2.41 -28.05 -35.32
N ASN A 177 1.14 -27.67 -35.42
CA ASN A 177 0.36 -27.91 -36.64
C ASN A 177 0.62 -26.77 -37.65
N PRO A 178 1.24 -27.05 -38.81
CA PRO A 178 1.60 -26.03 -39.78
C PRO A 178 0.40 -25.21 -40.29
N ASN A 179 -0.80 -25.82 -40.36
CA ASN A 179 -2.02 -25.14 -40.80
C ASN A 179 -2.53 -24.13 -39.75
N ASN A 180 -2.44 -24.48 -38.46
CA ASN A 180 -2.84 -23.57 -37.36
C ASN A 180 -1.81 -22.45 -37.15
N ARG A 181 -0.52 -22.73 -37.39
CA ARG A 181 0.56 -21.74 -37.36
C ARG A 181 0.35 -20.64 -38.42
N ALA A 182 -0.05 -20.99 -39.63
CA ALA A 182 -0.34 -20.02 -40.69
C ALA A 182 -1.52 -19.09 -40.33
N GLN A 183 -2.58 -19.64 -39.73
CA GLN A 183 -3.74 -18.85 -39.26
C GLN A 183 -3.38 -17.89 -38.12
N MET A 184 -2.50 -18.30 -37.19
CA MET A 184 -2.00 -17.44 -36.11
C MET A 184 -1.16 -16.27 -36.63
N VAL A 185 -0.32 -16.52 -37.64
CA VAL A 185 0.51 -15.49 -38.28
C VAL A 185 -0.36 -14.49 -39.02
N ASN A 186 -1.37 -14.94 -39.78
CA ASN A 186 -2.31 -14.06 -40.49
C ASN A 186 -3.14 -13.19 -39.53
N ARG A 187 -3.65 -13.75 -38.42
CA ARG A 187 -4.35 -12.97 -37.37
C ARG A 187 -3.45 -11.94 -36.68
N THR A 188 -2.16 -12.24 -36.55
CA THR A 188 -1.17 -11.32 -35.95
C THR A 188 -0.84 -10.18 -36.92
N ILE A 189 -0.80 -10.46 -38.22
CA ILE A 189 -0.62 -9.46 -39.28
C ILE A 189 -1.86 -8.57 -39.38
N GLU A 190 -3.08 -9.11 -39.32
CA GLU A 190 -4.33 -8.34 -39.29
C GLU A 190 -4.44 -7.41 -38.07
N LYS A 191 -4.04 -7.88 -36.88
CA LYS A 191 -3.99 -7.03 -35.67
C LYS A 191 -2.93 -5.92 -35.74
N LYS A 192 -1.84 -6.13 -36.48
CA LYS A 192 -0.84 -5.08 -36.76
C LYS A 192 -1.29 -4.13 -37.87
N GLY A 193 -2.13 -4.60 -38.80
CA GLY A 193 -2.74 -3.81 -39.87
C GLY A 193 -4.00 -3.03 -39.44
N SER A 194 -4.65 -3.41 -38.34
CA SER A 194 -5.72 -2.61 -37.73
C SER A 194 -5.14 -1.40 -37.01
N TYR A 195 -4.94 -0.33 -37.78
CA TYR A 195 -4.77 1.07 -37.40
C TYR A 195 -4.54 1.33 -35.90
N VAL A 196 -3.26 1.37 -35.48
CA VAL A 196 -2.89 2.07 -34.26
C VAL A 196 -3.22 3.55 -34.48
N LYS A 197 -4.32 4.04 -33.91
CA LYS A 197 -4.57 5.48 -33.75
C LYS A 197 -3.50 6.02 -32.80
N ILE A 198 -2.34 6.39 -33.36
CA ILE A 198 -1.31 7.14 -32.63
C ILE A 198 -1.89 8.53 -32.41
N ASN A 199 -2.19 8.87 -31.15
CA ASN A 199 -2.55 10.23 -30.76
C ASN A 199 -1.34 11.14 -30.99
N ARG A 200 -1.28 11.79 -32.15
CA ARG A 200 -0.36 12.91 -32.41
C ARG A 200 -0.88 14.14 -31.68
N ARG A 201 -0.45 14.35 -30.44
CA ARG A 201 -0.60 15.65 -29.79
C ARG A 201 0.52 15.92 -28.80
N THR A 202 1.72 16.13 -29.32
CA THR A 202 2.77 16.94 -28.69
C THR A 202 3.65 17.54 -29.80
N THR A 203 3.31 18.72 -30.28
CA THR A 203 4.30 19.62 -30.87
C THR A 203 4.72 20.58 -29.77
N PHE A 204 5.91 20.36 -29.22
CA PHE A 204 6.66 21.43 -28.55
C PHE A 204 7.16 22.36 -29.67
N THR A 205 6.83 23.63 -29.56
CA THR A 205 7.51 24.70 -30.30
C THR A 205 8.75 25.10 -29.50
N ASP A 206 9.87 25.24 -30.20
CA ASP A 206 11.14 25.78 -29.70
C ASP A 206 11.03 27.24 -29.23
#